data_AF-A0A932MX08-F1
#
_entry.id   AF-A0A932MX08-F1
#
_cell.length_a   1.000
_cell.length_b   1.000
_cell.length_c   1.000
_cell.angle_alpha   90.00
_cell.angle_beta   90.00
_cell.angle_gamma   90.00
#
_symmetry.space_group_name_H-M   'P 1'
#
loop_
_entity.id
_entity.type
_entity.pdbx_description
1 polymer ?
#
loop_
_entity_poly.entity_id
_entity_poly.type
_entity_poly.pdbx_seq_one_letter_code
_entity_poly.pdbx_strand_id
1 'polypeptide(L)'
;MASARVAQAVRIAVYVMLIASAGAVFALGDRLWAAARGGSLPMWAALLPPCMFTLFVVVYAVDRWLLVKRRGYPTGRAFFQVAFALLFVTLLWPQQAAELQATRLSEPDRALRLLRHGEPEVRASMCELLALRAQLSAHDDIARLAATDRSPVVRTACATALERLEAMSGDLP
;
A
#
# COMPACT_ATOMS: atom_id res chain seq x y z
N MET A 1 -46.07 -1.59 -12.79
CA MET A 1 -45.05 -1.85 -13.83
C MET A 1 -43.95 -0.78 -13.92
N ALA A 2 -44.21 0.50 -13.60
CA ALA A 2 -43.20 1.57 -13.65
C ALA A 2 -42.06 1.44 -12.62
N SER A 3 -42.34 0.96 -11.40
CA SER A 3 -41.31 0.85 -10.34
C SER A 3 -40.21 -0.18 -10.66
N ALA A 4 -40.53 -1.23 -11.42
CA ALA A 4 -39.57 -2.26 -11.80
C ALA A 4 -38.52 -1.74 -12.80
N ARG A 5 -38.92 -0.88 -13.75
CA ARG A 5 -37.99 -0.28 -14.73
C ARG A 5 -37.11 0.78 -14.09
N VAL A 6 -37.65 1.59 -13.17
CA VAL A 6 -36.86 2.57 -12.40
C VAL A 6 -35.86 1.86 -11.50
N ALA A 7 -36.26 0.82 -10.78
CA ALA A 7 -35.36 0.02 -9.97
C ALA A 7 -34.25 -0.64 -10.80
N GLN A 8 -34.56 -1.06 -12.03
CA GLN A 8 -33.60 -1.65 -12.95
C GLN A 8 -32.63 -0.61 -13.53
N ALA A 9 -33.10 0.58 -13.87
CA ALA A 9 -32.26 1.69 -14.33
C ALA A 9 -31.31 2.17 -13.23
N VAL A 10 -31.79 2.30 -11.99
CA VAL A 10 -30.96 2.66 -10.82
C VAL A 10 -29.91 1.58 -10.57
N ARG A 11 -30.27 0.30 -10.66
CA ARG A 11 -29.29 -0.80 -10.57
C ARG A 11 -28.20 -0.68 -11.64
N ILE A 12 -28.58 -0.44 -12.89
CA ILE A 12 -27.62 -0.29 -13.99
C ILE A 12 -26.71 0.91 -13.78
N ALA A 13 -27.25 2.07 -13.37
CA ALA A 13 -26.48 3.26 -13.09
C ALA A 13 -25.47 3.03 -11.95
N VAL A 14 -25.90 2.38 -10.86
CA VAL A 14 -25.01 2.00 -9.75
C VAL A 14 -23.94 1.02 -10.22
N TYR A 15 -24.30 0.04 -11.07
CA TYR A 15 -23.33 -0.90 -11.64
C TYR A 15 -22.30 -0.21 -12.54
N VAL A 16 -22.71 0.69 -13.43
CA VAL A 16 -21.81 1.45 -14.31
C VAL A 16 -20.90 2.35 -13.49
N MET A 17 -21.45 3.05 -12.49
CA MET A 17 -20.68 3.92 -11.60
C MET A 17 -19.66 3.12 -10.79
N LEU A 18 -20.02 1.91 -10.36
CA LEU A 18 -19.13 1.04 -9.60
C LEU A 18 -18.04 0.42 -10.48
N ILE A 19 -18.36 0.01 -11.71
CA ILE A 19 -17.37 -0.43 -12.70
C ILE A 19 -16.44 0.72 -13.08
N ALA A 20 -16.97 1.93 -13.28
CA ALA A 20 -16.17 3.11 -13.54
C ALA A 20 -15.26 3.46 -12.35
N SER A 21 -15.75 3.34 -11.11
CA SER A 21 -14.92 3.52 -9.92
C SER A 21 -13.85 2.43 -9.80
N ALA A 22 -14.16 1.17 -10.13
CA ALA A 22 -13.20 0.07 -10.09
C ALA A 22 -12.15 0.19 -11.21
N GLY A 23 -12.55 0.64 -12.40
CA GLY A 23 -11.65 0.97 -13.49
C GLY A 23 -10.75 2.15 -13.14
N ALA A 24 -11.31 3.17 -12.48
CA ALA A 24 -10.53 4.27 -11.93
C ALA A 24 -9.54 3.77 -10.87
N VAL A 25 -9.87 2.77 -10.06
CA VAL A 25 -8.95 2.16 -9.09
C VAL A 25 -7.82 1.40 -9.77
N PHE A 26 -8.11 0.68 -10.85
CA PHE A 26 -7.06 0.03 -11.65
C PHE A 26 -6.15 1.05 -12.34
N ALA A 27 -6.69 2.18 -12.79
CA ALA A 27 -5.94 3.20 -13.52
C ALA A 27 -5.24 4.24 -12.61
N LEU A 28 -5.81 4.53 -11.44
CA LEU A 28 -5.30 5.50 -10.46
C LEU A 28 -4.69 4.85 -9.22
N GLY A 29 -4.70 3.52 -9.11
CA GLY A 29 -4.14 2.78 -7.97
C GLY A 29 -2.69 3.18 -7.69
N ASP A 30 -1.86 3.26 -8.73
CA ASP A 30 -0.47 3.69 -8.62
C ASP A 30 -0.34 5.12 -8.09
N ARG A 31 -1.27 6.02 -8.47
CA ARG A 31 -1.29 7.42 -8.02
C ARG A 31 -1.77 7.54 -6.58
N LEU A 32 -2.72 6.71 -6.16
CA LEU A 32 -3.21 6.61 -4.79
C LEU A 32 -2.12 6.07 -3.86
N TRP A 33 -1.40 5.03 -4.28
CA TRP A 33 -0.25 4.52 -3.53
C TRP A 33 0.95 5.46 -3.55
N ALA A 34 1.18 6.20 -4.64
CA ALA A 34 2.18 7.27 -4.66
C ALA A 34 1.85 8.39 -3.67
N ALA A 35 0.58 8.80 -3.60
CA ALA A 35 0.11 9.80 -2.64
C ALA A 35 0.15 9.30 -1.18
N ALA A 36 -0.18 8.02 -0.95
CA ALA A 36 -0.04 7.39 0.37
C ALA A 36 1.43 7.29 0.82
N ARG A 37 2.34 6.95 -0.10
CA ARG A 37 3.80 6.95 0.16
C ARG A 37 4.35 8.36 0.39
N GLY A 38 3.82 9.35 -0.31
CA GLY A 38 4.16 10.77 -0.14
C GLY A 38 3.56 11.43 1.11
N GLY A 39 2.82 10.69 1.94
CA GLY A 39 2.26 11.19 3.19
C GLY A 39 1.04 12.11 3.04
N SER A 40 0.54 12.35 1.82
CA SER A 40 -0.63 13.21 1.59
C SER A 40 -1.96 12.50 1.85
N LEU A 41 -1.97 11.17 1.95
CA LEU A 41 -3.15 10.36 2.24
C LEU A 41 -2.86 9.26 3.27
N PRO A 42 -3.82 8.95 4.17
CA PRO A 42 -3.68 7.86 5.12
C PRO A 42 -3.69 6.50 4.39
N MET A 43 -2.87 5.56 4.87
CA MET A 43 -2.65 4.24 4.23
C MET A 43 -3.95 3.44 4.02
N TRP A 44 -4.95 3.61 4.90
CA TRP A 44 -6.27 2.99 4.77
C TRP A 44 -7.07 3.49 3.56
N ALA A 45 -6.82 4.71 3.09
CA ALA A 45 -7.50 5.27 1.93
C ALA A 45 -7.15 4.52 0.63
N ALA A 46 -5.93 4.00 0.52
CA ALA A 46 -5.51 3.18 -0.63
C ALA A 46 -6.13 1.77 -0.63
N LEU A 47 -6.52 1.27 0.55
CA LEU A 47 -7.19 -0.05 0.72
C LEU A 47 -8.71 0.01 0.55
N LEU A 48 -9.30 1.19 0.69
CA LEU A 48 -10.75 1.38 0.62
C LEU A 48 -11.34 0.94 -0.73
N PRO A 49 -10.73 1.30 -1.88
CA PRO A 49 -11.26 0.90 -3.17
C PRO A 49 -11.19 -0.61 -3.48
N PRO A 50 -10.08 -1.34 -3.28
CA PRO A 50 -10.06 -2.79 -3.48
C PRO A 50 -11.04 -3.52 -2.55
N CYS A 51 -11.18 -3.08 -1.29
CA CYS A 51 -12.17 -3.65 -0.37
C CYS A 51 -13.61 -3.45 -0.86
N MET A 52 -13.95 -2.26 -1.37
CA MET A 52 -15.27 -1.97 -1.93
C MET A 52 -15.56 -2.80 -3.18
N PHE A 53 -14.57 -2.97 -4.05
CA PHE A 53 -14.70 -3.84 -5.22
C PHE A 53 -14.94 -5.30 -4.82
N THR A 54 -14.17 -5.83 -3.87
CA THR A 54 -14.36 -7.22 -3.39
C THR A 54 -15.73 -7.40 -2.75
N LEU A 55 -16.19 -6.47 -1.91
CA LEU A 55 -17.53 -6.52 -1.33
C LEU A 55 -18.61 -6.54 -2.42
N PHE A 56 -18.45 -5.70 -3.44
CA PHE A 56 -19.35 -5.67 -4.57
C PHE A 56 -19.38 -6.99 -5.33
N VAL A 57 -18.21 -7.59 -5.63
CA VAL A 57 -18.14 -8.89 -6.32
C VAL A 57 -18.86 -9.97 -5.51
N VAL A 58 -18.73 -9.97 -4.18
CA VAL A 58 -19.45 -10.89 -3.29
C VAL A 58 -20.97 -10.68 -3.38
N VAL A 59 -21.44 -9.44 -3.22
CA VAL A 59 -22.88 -9.11 -3.31
C VAL A 59 -23.43 -9.46 -4.70
N TYR A 60 -22.68 -9.17 -5.75
CA TYR A 60 -23.04 -9.45 -7.14
C TYR A 60 -23.15 -10.96 -7.39
N ALA A 61 -22.17 -11.74 -6.91
CA ALA A 61 -22.18 -13.19 -7.02
C ALA A 61 -23.41 -13.80 -6.31
N VAL A 62 -23.75 -13.29 -5.12
CA VAL A 62 -24.94 -13.72 -4.35
C VAL A 62 -26.23 -13.37 -5.10
N ASP A 63 -26.39 -12.14 -5.62
CA ASP A 63 -27.58 -11.74 -6.40
C ASP A 63 -27.75 -12.63 -7.63
N ARG A 64 -26.67 -12.91 -8.36
CA ARG A 64 -26.70 -13.77 -9.54
C ARG A 64 -27.02 -15.21 -9.21
N TRP A 65 -26.47 -15.75 -8.13
CA TRP A 65 -26.79 -17.09 -7.65
C TRP A 65 -28.28 -17.21 -7.28
N LEU A 66 -28.81 -16.23 -6.56
CA LEU A 66 -30.24 -16.16 -6.23
C LEU A 66 -31.13 -16.08 -7.47
N LEU A 67 -30.73 -15.32 -8.50
CA LEU A 67 -31.46 -15.21 -9.76
C LEU A 67 -31.45 -16.51 -10.56
N VAL A 68 -30.32 -17.22 -10.60
CA VAL A 68 -30.23 -18.56 -11.23
C VAL A 68 -31.16 -19.53 -10.49
N LYS A 69 -31.11 -19.55 -9.15
CA LYS A 69 -31.93 -20.47 -8.33
C LYS A 69 -33.43 -20.19 -8.42
N ARG A 70 -33.85 -18.92 -8.55
CA ARG A 70 -35.27 -18.52 -8.47
C ARG A 70 -35.96 -18.30 -9.81
N ARG A 71 -35.24 -18.01 -10.91
CA ARG A 71 -35.87 -17.54 -12.17
C ARG A 71 -35.49 -18.34 -13.41
N GLY A 72 -34.84 -19.51 -13.28
CA GLY A 72 -34.46 -20.33 -14.43
C GLY A 72 -33.53 -19.60 -15.41
N TYR A 73 -32.71 -18.68 -14.88
CA TYR A 73 -31.81 -17.86 -15.68
C TYR A 73 -30.68 -18.74 -16.25
N PRO A 74 -30.24 -18.54 -17.52
CA PRO A 74 -29.21 -19.37 -18.13
C PRO A 74 -27.91 -19.31 -17.32
N THR A 75 -27.57 -20.44 -16.71
CA THR A 75 -26.43 -20.66 -15.80
C THR A 75 -25.10 -20.26 -16.41
N GLY A 76 -24.90 -20.51 -17.71
CA GLY A 76 -23.63 -20.24 -18.40
C GLY A 76 -23.22 -18.76 -18.40
N ARG A 77 -24.16 -17.83 -18.62
CA ARG A 77 -23.86 -16.38 -18.62
C ARG A 77 -23.56 -15.86 -17.22
N ALA A 78 -24.32 -16.31 -16.23
CA ALA A 78 -24.09 -15.94 -14.84
C ALA A 78 -22.73 -16.47 -14.35
N PHE A 79 -22.38 -17.70 -14.72
CA PHE A 79 -21.10 -18.30 -14.36
C PHE A 79 -19.92 -17.54 -14.96
N PHE A 80 -19.98 -17.17 -16.25
CA PHE A 80 -18.94 -16.38 -16.90
C PHE A 80 -18.75 -15.02 -16.24
N GLN A 81 -19.83 -14.32 -15.89
CA GLN A 81 -19.77 -13.01 -15.22
C GLN A 81 -19.12 -13.11 -13.83
N VAL A 82 -19.50 -14.12 -13.05
CA VAL A 82 -18.93 -14.34 -11.71
C VAL A 82 -17.48 -14.80 -11.80
N ALA A 83 -17.14 -15.69 -12.73
CA ALA A 83 -15.77 -16.15 -12.96
C ALA A 83 -14.85 -14.99 -13.38
N PHE A 84 -15.33 -14.09 -14.24
CA PHE A 84 -14.56 -12.91 -14.64
C PHE A 84 -14.36 -11.94 -13.47
N ALA A 85 -15.39 -11.70 -12.67
CA ALA A 85 -15.28 -10.86 -11.48
C ALA A 85 -14.30 -11.45 -10.44
N LEU A 86 -14.35 -12.77 -10.22
CA LEU A 86 -13.39 -13.49 -9.38
C LEU A 86 -11.97 -13.38 -9.92
N LEU A 87 -11.79 -13.53 -11.24
CA LEU A 87 -10.49 -13.37 -11.90
C LEU A 87 -9.88 -11.99 -11.61
N PHE A 88 -10.68 -10.92 -11.72
CA PHE A 88 -10.25 -9.57 -11.36
C PHE A 88 -9.85 -9.44 -9.89
N VAL A 89 -10.61 -10.04 -8.95
CA VAL A 89 -10.25 -10.04 -7.53
C VAL A 89 -8.92 -10.77 -7.32
N THR A 90 -8.73 -11.94 -7.96
CA THR A 90 -7.50 -12.73 -7.84
C THR A 90 -6.27 -12.06 -8.44
N LEU A 91 -6.44 -11.22 -9.47
CA LEU A 91 -5.37 -10.42 -10.06
C LEU A 91 -5.06 -9.17 -9.23
N LEU A 92 -6.09 -8.53 -8.66
CA LEU A 92 -5.95 -7.29 -7.90
C LEU A 92 -5.28 -7.52 -6.54
N TRP A 93 -5.70 -8.55 -5.79
CA TRP A 93 -5.26 -8.74 -4.40
C TRP A 93 -3.74 -8.93 -4.22
N PRO A 94 -3.05 -9.74 -5.04
CA PRO A 94 -1.60 -9.90 -4.94
C PRO A 94 -0.84 -8.58 -5.12
N GLN A 95 -1.28 -7.74 -6.07
CA GLN A 95 -0.67 -6.44 -6.32
C GLN A 95 -0.86 -5.50 -5.12
N GLN A 96 -2.08 -5.44 -4.57
CA GLN A 96 -2.35 -4.62 -3.38
C GLN A 96 -1.59 -5.12 -2.14
N ALA A 97 -1.42 -6.44 -1.99
CA ALA A 97 -0.64 -7.03 -0.90
C ALA A 97 0.86 -6.69 -1.02
N ALA A 98 1.41 -6.73 -2.25
CA ALA A 98 2.80 -6.35 -2.52
C ALA A 98 3.04 -4.87 -2.22
N GLU A 99 2.13 -3.97 -2.61
CA GLU A 99 2.23 -2.54 -2.31
C GLU A 99 2.07 -2.24 -0.82
N LEU A 100 1.18 -2.94 -0.12
CA LEU A 100 1.03 -2.83 1.32
C LEU A 100 2.29 -3.30 2.06
N GLN A 101 2.94 -4.38 1.60
CA GLN A 101 4.23 -4.82 2.14
C GLN A 101 5.34 -3.82 1.87
N ALA A 102 5.41 -3.26 0.65
CA ALA A 102 6.39 -2.24 0.29
C ALA A 102 6.21 -0.95 1.11
N THR A 103 4.97 -0.61 1.47
CA THR A 103 4.66 0.61 2.25
C THR A 103 4.79 0.39 3.76
N ARG A 104 4.46 -0.81 4.27
CA ARG A 104 4.76 -1.21 5.66
C ARG A 104 6.25 -1.29 5.94
N LEU A 105 7.04 -1.65 4.93
CA LEU A 105 8.48 -1.39 4.92
C LEU A 105 8.70 0.08 4.55
N SER A 106 8.15 1.00 5.35
CA SER A 106 8.42 2.42 5.17
C SER A 106 9.94 2.59 5.06
N GLU A 107 10.41 3.33 4.05
CA GLU A 107 11.85 3.61 3.83
C GLU A 107 12.66 3.81 5.13
N PRO A 108 12.17 4.56 6.14
CA PRO A 108 12.82 4.66 7.45
C PRO A 108 13.12 3.29 8.10
N ASP A 109 12.15 2.39 8.17
CA ASP A 109 12.30 1.07 8.80
C ASP A 109 13.24 0.14 8.04
N ARG A 110 13.29 0.27 6.70
CA ARG A 110 14.23 -0.49 5.87
C ARG A 110 15.66 0.01 6.06
N ALA A 111 15.86 1.32 6.09
CA ALA A 111 17.16 1.94 6.35
C ALA A 111 17.67 1.59 7.75
N LEU A 112 16.81 1.66 8.78
CA LEU A 112 17.13 1.24 10.14
C LEU A 112 17.44 -0.26 10.25
N ARG A 113 16.79 -1.11 9.44
CA ARG A 113 17.13 -2.54 9.39
C ARG A 113 18.53 -2.78 8.81
N LEU A 114 18.94 -1.99 7.82
CA LEU A 114 20.26 -2.09 7.19
C LEU A 114 21.39 -1.61 8.11
N LEU A 115 21.11 -0.81 9.14
CA LEU A 115 22.06 -0.53 10.22
C LEU A 115 22.47 -1.79 11.00
N ARG A 116 21.71 -2.88 10.92
CA ARG A 116 22.03 -4.17 11.57
C ARG A 116 22.64 -5.19 10.60
N HIS A 117 23.01 -4.77 9.39
CA HIS A 117 23.59 -5.66 8.39
C HIS A 117 24.94 -6.24 8.85
N GLY A 118 25.27 -7.47 8.45
CA GLY A 118 26.50 -8.14 8.88
C GLY A 118 27.78 -7.48 8.34
N GLU A 119 27.71 -6.95 7.12
CA GLU A 119 28.83 -6.26 6.48
C GLU A 119 29.04 -4.85 7.06
N PRO A 120 30.27 -4.49 7.48
CA PRO A 120 30.55 -3.20 8.09
C PRO A 120 30.41 -2.03 7.10
N GLU A 121 30.74 -2.23 5.83
CA GLU A 121 30.63 -1.18 4.81
C GLU A 121 29.18 -0.72 4.60
N VAL A 122 28.24 -1.68 4.63
CA VAL A 122 26.80 -1.39 4.52
C VAL A 122 26.32 -0.57 5.73
N ARG A 123 26.75 -0.93 6.95
CA ARG A 123 26.38 -0.17 8.16
C ARG A 123 26.93 1.25 8.14
N ALA A 124 28.21 1.42 7.76
CA ALA A 124 28.84 2.73 7.65
C ALA A 124 28.13 3.62 6.62
N SER A 125 27.86 3.07 5.43
CA SER A 125 27.15 3.77 4.36
C SER A 125 25.74 4.19 4.77
N MET A 126 25.06 3.36 5.57
CA MET A 126 23.72 3.70 6.06
C MET A 126 23.73 4.80 7.10
N CYS A 127 24.71 4.85 8.01
CA CYS A 127 24.87 5.98 8.93
C CYS A 127 24.98 7.31 8.16
N GLU A 128 25.79 7.35 7.09
CA GLU A 128 25.94 8.54 6.25
C GLU A 128 24.64 8.91 5.52
N LEU A 129 23.98 7.94 4.89
CA LEU A 129 22.72 8.17 4.16
C LEU A 129 21.60 8.68 5.07
N LEU A 130 21.50 8.15 6.29
CA LEU A 130 20.49 8.59 7.27
C LEU A 130 20.74 10.02 7.75
N ALA A 131 22.01 10.40 7.95
CA ALA A 131 22.37 11.78 8.26
C ALA A 131 22.09 12.73 7.10
N LEU A 132 22.43 12.35 5.86
CA LEU A 132 22.14 13.15 4.65
C LEU A 132 20.64 13.37 4.44
N ARG A 133 19.80 12.43 4.86
CA ARG A 133 18.33 12.52 4.81
C ARG A 133 17.72 13.26 6.00
N ALA A 134 18.54 13.81 6.91
CA ALA A 134 18.09 14.51 8.11
C ALA A 134 17.16 13.67 9.01
N GLN A 135 17.38 12.36 9.06
CA GLN A 135 16.42 11.46 9.67
C GLN A 135 16.64 11.34 11.18
N LEU A 136 16.09 12.30 11.94
CA LEU A 136 16.24 12.41 13.40
C LEU A 136 15.82 11.15 14.18
N SER A 137 14.86 10.38 13.66
CA SER A 137 14.41 9.14 14.31
C SER A 137 15.49 8.06 14.38
N ALA A 138 16.55 8.16 13.56
CA ALA A 138 17.66 7.20 13.54
C ALA A 138 18.78 7.54 14.53
N HIS A 139 18.68 8.68 15.24
CA HIS A 139 19.73 9.21 16.10
C HIS A 139 20.23 8.17 17.13
N ASP A 140 19.32 7.56 17.89
CA ASP A 140 19.68 6.62 18.96
C ASP A 140 20.34 5.34 18.43
N ASP A 141 19.92 4.85 17.27
CA ASP A 141 20.50 3.67 16.63
C ASP A 141 21.90 3.97 16.10
N ILE A 142 22.12 5.15 15.50
CA ILE A 142 23.42 5.60 15.02
C ILE A 142 24.37 5.85 16.20
N ALA A 143 23.90 6.50 17.28
CA ALA A 143 24.66 6.73 18.52
C ALA A 143 25.13 5.42 19.16
N ARG A 144 24.25 4.42 19.20
CA ARG A 144 24.60 3.09 19.70
C ARG A 144 25.71 2.46 18.84
N LEU A 145 25.61 2.52 17.52
CA LEU A 145 26.61 1.97 16.61
C LEU A 145 27.96 2.69 16.71
N ALA A 146 27.95 4.02 16.81
CA ALA A 146 29.16 4.82 17.02
C ALA A 146 29.93 4.39 18.27
N ALA A 147 29.22 4.05 19.35
CA ALA A 147 29.84 3.63 20.62
C ALA A 147 30.22 2.14 20.66
N THR A 148 29.44 1.26 20.04
CA THR A 148 29.51 -0.19 20.30
C THR A 148 29.93 -1.05 19.11
N ASP A 149 30.02 -0.50 17.89
CA ASP A 149 30.40 -1.30 16.72
C ASP A 149 31.86 -1.77 16.80
N ARG A 150 32.08 -3.03 16.42
CA ARG A 150 33.41 -3.65 16.42
C ARG A 150 34.32 -3.02 15.36
N SER A 151 33.76 -2.59 14.23
CA SER A 151 34.51 -2.02 13.13
C SER A 151 34.85 -0.54 13.40
N PRO A 152 36.12 -0.13 13.32
CA PRO A 152 36.48 1.28 13.48
C PRO A 152 35.87 2.16 12.38
N VAL A 153 35.71 1.63 11.16
CA VAL A 153 35.13 2.36 10.01
C VAL A 153 33.67 2.72 10.27
N VAL A 154 32.91 1.81 10.87
CA VAL A 154 31.50 2.07 11.22
C VAL A 154 31.43 3.11 12.33
N ARG A 155 32.28 3.01 13.36
CA ARG A 155 32.29 3.99 14.45
C ARG A 155 32.57 5.41 13.96
N THR A 156 33.57 5.58 13.09
CA THR A 156 33.91 6.90 12.53
C THR A 156 32.81 7.46 11.63
N ALA A 157 32.24 6.62 10.76
CA ALA A 157 31.15 7.04 9.87
C ALA A 157 29.89 7.45 10.66
N CYS A 158 29.50 6.65 11.66
CA CYS A 158 28.34 6.94 12.50
C CYS A 158 28.56 8.12 13.45
N ALA A 159 29.78 8.34 13.96
CA ALA A 159 30.11 9.56 14.72
C ALA A 159 29.97 10.83 13.86
N THR A 160 30.52 10.81 12.64
CA THR A 160 30.39 11.93 11.69
C THR A 160 28.93 12.19 11.30
N ALA A 161 28.15 11.12 11.16
CA ALA A 161 26.72 11.20 10.88
C ALA A 161 25.92 11.84 12.03
N LEU A 162 26.28 11.55 13.28
CA LEU A 162 25.64 12.16 14.47
C LEU A 162 25.89 13.65 14.55
N GLU A 163 27.15 14.08 14.38
CA GLU A 163 27.49 15.51 14.38
C GLU A 163 26.65 16.30 13.37
N ARG A 164 26.41 15.72 12.19
CA ARG A 164 25.52 16.32 11.17
C ARG A 164 24.07 16.37 11.62
N LEU A 165 23.54 15.30 12.20
CA LEU A 165 22.15 15.26 12.68
C LEU A 165 21.94 16.25 13.85
N GLU A 166 22.91 16.39 14.74
CA GLU A 166 22.90 17.36 15.85
C GLU A 166 22.98 18.80 15.34
N ALA A 167 23.82 19.08 14.34
CA ALA A 167 23.85 20.39 13.70
C ALA A 167 22.49 20.77 13.09
N MET A 168 21.78 19.80 12.50
CA MET A 168 20.45 20.02 11.92
C MET A 168 19.34 20.16 12.96
N SER A 169 19.47 19.54 14.14
CA SER A 169 18.47 19.64 15.20
C SER A 169 18.55 20.98 15.96
N GLY A 170 19.74 21.59 16.01
CA GLY A 170 19.95 22.92 16.61
C GLY A 170 19.39 24.09 15.79
N ASP A 171 19.13 23.90 14.50
CA ASP A 171 18.57 24.91 13.58
C ASP A 171 17.03 24.92 13.52
N LEU A 172 16.35 24.08 14.31
CA LEU A 172 14.89 24.08 14.42
C LEU A 172 14.45 25.14 15.46
N PRO A 173 13.65 26.17 15.08
CA PRO A 173 13.20 27.22 15.98
C PRO A 173 12.19 26.74 17.04
#